data_AF-A0A348XKT8-F1
#
_entry.id   AF-A0A348XKT8-F1
#
_cell.length_a   1.000
_cell.length_b   1.000
_cell.length_c   1.000
_cell.angle_alpha   90.00
_cell.angle_beta   90.00
_cell.angle_gamma   90.00
#
_symmetry.space_group_name_H-M   'P 1'
#
loop_
_entity.id
_entity.type
_entity.pdbx_description
1 polymer ?
#
loop_
_entity_poly.entity_id
_entity_poly.type
_entity_poly.pdbx_seq_one_letter_code
_entity_poly.pdbx_strand_id
1 'polypeptide(L)'
;MLDELTRHSLNLTHGASGCFVCCPFRGSLMSGQYPLTHGVFINDVELSLDCNSIARAFNDGEYHTAYIGKWHLYGSPDGLCARRSLPARGRLAPARL
;
A
#
# COMPACT_ATOMS: atom_id res chain seq x y z
N MET A 1 -2.28 -23.32 13.54
CA MET A 1 -3.12 -22.38 12.75
C MET A 1 -2.58 -22.21 11.33
N LEU A 2 -1.28 -21.90 11.14
CA LEU A 2 -0.69 -21.83 9.79
C LEU A 2 -0.55 -23.20 9.09
N ASP A 3 -0.25 -24.26 9.84
CA ASP A 3 -0.16 -25.62 9.28
C ASP A 3 -1.51 -26.12 8.74
N GLU A 4 -2.61 -25.72 9.40
CA GLU A 4 -3.96 -26.07 8.97
C GLU A 4 -4.35 -25.34 7.69
N LEU A 5 -4.02 -24.05 7.59
CA LEU A 5 -4.18 -23.31 6.35
C LEU A 5 -3.41 -23.98 5.21
N THR A 6 -2.19 -24.45 5.47
CA THR A 6 -1.37 -25.16 4.47
C THR A 6 -2.02 -26.45 4.00
N ARG A 7 -2.73 -27.19 4.87
CA ARG A 7 -3.46 -28.41 4.49
C ARG A 7 -4.66 -28.14 3.58
N HIS A 8 -5.27 -26.96 3.68
CA HIS A 8 -6.47 -26.58 2.92
C HIS A 8 -6.20 -25.59 1.77
N SER A 9 -4.95 -25.22 1.51
CA SER A 9 -4.57 -24.23 0.51
C SER A 9 -3.46 -24.72 -0.41
N LEU A 10 -3.23 -23.99 -1.50
CA LEU A 10 -2.08 -24.23 -2.37
C LEU A 10 -0.85 -23.55 -1.77
N ASN A 11 0.18 -24.33 -1.44
CA ASN A 11 1.44 -23.81 -0.92
C ASN A 11 2.41 -23.43 -2.06
N LEU A 12 2.71 -22.13 -2.18
CA LEU A 12 3.64 -21.60 -3.18
C LEU A 12 5.06 -21.49 -2.60
N THR A 13 5.85 -22.56 -2.73
CA THR A 13 7.21 -22.65 -2.16
C THR A 13 8.26 -21.78 -2.86
N HIS A 14 7.94 -21.26 -4.04
CA HIS A 14 8.83 -20.41 -4.85
C HIS A 14 8.31 -18.97 -4.97
N GLY A 15 7.49 -18.52 -4.01
CA GLY A 15 7.03 -17.13 -3.94
C GLY A 15 8.16 -16.20 -3.51
N ALA A 16 8.48 -15.20 -4.33
CA ALA A 16 9.46 -14.17 -4.03
C ALA A 16 8.84 -12.77 -4.16
N SER A 17 9.31 -11.84 -3.33
CA SER A 17 8.90 -10.43 -3.45
C SER A 17 9.58 -9.78 -4.65
N GLY A 18 8.82 -9.03 -5.44
CA GLY A 18 9.36 -8.22 -6.55
C GLY A 18 10.20 -7.03 -6.10
N CYS A 19 10.12 -6.63 -4.82
CA CYS A 19 10.99 -5.61 -4.24
C CYS A 19 11.11 -5.74 -2.72
N PHE A 20 12.27 -5.39 -2.17
CA PHE A 20 12.59 -5.61 -0.75
C PHE A 20 12.18 -4.45 0.17
N VAL A 21 11.44 -3.47 -0.35
CA VAL A 21 11.00 -2.29 0.41
C VAL A 21 9.48 -2.29 0.53
N CYS A 22 8.98 -1.95 1.72
CA CYS A 22 7.57 -2.15 2.05
C CYS A 22 6.58 -1.28 1.27
N CYS A 23 6.89 -0.01 0.97
CA CYS A 23 6.03 0.84 0.14
C CYS A 23 5.91 0.34 -1.31
N PRO A 24 7.02 0.14 -2.07
CA PRO A 24 6.93 -0.37 -3.44
C PRO A 24 6.29 -1.76 -3.50
N PHE A 25 6.54 -2.63 -2.51
CA PHE A 25 5.93 -3.96 -2.49
C PHE A 25 4.42 -3.89 -2.37
N ARG A 26 3.92 -3.01 -1.50
CA ARG A 26 2.48 -2.77 -1.37
C ARG A 26 1.89 -2.16 -2.64
N GLY A 27 2.63 -1.27 -3.31
CA GLY A 27 2.24 -0.71 -4.60
C GLY A 27 2.08 -1.79 -5.66
N SER A 28 3.04 -2.72 -5.73
CA SER A 28 2.98 -3.87 -6.63
C SER A 28 1.87 -4.85 -6.26
N LEU A 29 1.66 -5.10 -4.96
CA LEU A 29 0.56 -5.95 -4.49
C LEU A 29 -0.82 -5.38 -4.85
N MET A 30 -0.99 -4.06 -4.73
CA MET A 30 -2.26 -3.41 -5.02
C MET A 30 -2.52 -3.26 -6.52
N SER A 31 -1.49 -2.91 -7.29
CA SER A 31 -1.62 -2.61 -8.73
C SER A 31 -1.39 -3.82 -9.65
N GLY A 32 -0.80 -4.90 -9.14
CA GLY A 32 -0.33 -6.04 -9.94
C GLY A 32 0.86 -5.72 -10.85
N GLN A 33 1.44 -4.52 -10.75
CA GLN A 33 2.49 -4.04 -11.65
C GLN A 33 3.85 -3.97 -10.95
N TYR A 34 4.94 -3.90 -11.70
CA TYR A 34 6.27 -3.68 -11.12
C TYR A 34 6.44 -2.23 -10.65
N PRO A 35 7.35 -1.97 -9.69
CA PRO A 35 7.68 -0.61 -9.22
C PRO A 35 8.00 0.38 -10.34
N LEU A 36 8.64 -0.12 -11.40
CA LEU A 36 8.98 0.64 -12.60
C LEU A 36 7.76 1.14 -13.39
N THR A 37 6.63 0.45 -13.28
CA THR A 37 5.41 0.78 -14.00
C THR A 37 4.46 1.63 -13.16
N HIS A 38 4.28 1.30 -11.87
CA HIS A 38 3.36 2.05 -11.00
C HIS A 38 4.00 3.28 -10.32
N GLY A 39 5.30 3.51 -10.48
CA GLY A 39 5.98 4.75 -10.09
C GLY A 39 6.37 4.89 -8.61
N VAL A 40 6.00 3.92 -7.76
CA VAL A 40 6.40 3.90 -6.34
C VAL A 40 7.70 3.11 -6.23
N PHE A 41 8.83 3.80 -6.19
CA PHE A 41 10.17 3.19 -6.14
C PHE A 41 10.79 3.14 -4.75
N ILE A 42 10.46 4.15 -3.94
CA ILE A 42 11.02 4.38 -2.63
C ILE A 42 9.87 4.59 -1.64
N ASN A 43 10.17 4.53 -0.35
CA ASN A 43 9.19 4.90 0.66
C ASN A 43 8.82 6.38 0.50
N ASP A 44 7.63 6.73 1.00
CA ASP A 44 7.10 8.09 0.99
C ASP A 44 6.70 8.65 -0.40
N VAL A 45 6.70 7.82 -1.45
CA VAL A 45 6.03 8.12 -2.73
C VAL A 45 4.58 7.63 -2.68
N GLU A 46 3.64 8.49 -3.08
CA GLU A 46 2.22 8.17 -3.15
C GLU A 46 1.92 7.27 -4.37
N LEU A 47 1.08 6.25 -4.16
CA LEU A 47 0.53 5.47 -5.25
C LEU A 47 -0.59 6.27 -5.93
N SER A 48 -0.53 6.41 -7.25
CA SER A 48 -1.57 7.11 -8.02
C SER A 48 -2.98 6.58 -7.71
N LEU A 49 -3.91 7.48 -7.42
CA LEU A 49 -5.32 7.15 -7.16
C LEU A 49 -6.04 6.60 -8.39
N ASP A 50 -5.53 6.89 -9.59
CA ASP A 50 -6.05 6.39 -10.87
C ASP A 50 -5.51 5.00 -11.22
N CYS A 51 -4.71 4.36 -10.35
CA CYS A 51 -4.23 3.01 -10.64
C CYS A 51 -5.38 1.99 -10.65
N ASN A 52 -5.32 1.05 -11.59
CA ASN A 52 -6.19 -0.13 -11.61
C ASN A 52 -5.78 -1.06 -10.46
N SER A 53 -6.27 -0.75 -9.26
CA SER A 53 -5.99 -1.53 -8.06
C SER A 53 -6.87 -2.77 -7.98
N ILE A 54 -6.40 -3.77 -7.22
CA ILE A 54 -7.17 -4.97 -6.88
C ILE A 54 -8.51 -4.63 -6.22
N ALA A 55 -8.56 -3.57 -5.40
CA ALA A 55 -9.79 -3.10 -4.78
C ALA A 55 -10.78 -2.57 -5.83
N ARG A 56 -10.29 -1.85 -6.85
CA ARG A 56 -11.13 -1.39 -7.97
C ARG A 56 -11.68 -2.56 -8.76
N ALA A 57 -10.84 -3.54 -9.10
CA ALA A 57 -11.27 -4.75 -9.80
C ALA A 57 -12.35 -5.53 -9.04
N PHE A 58 -12.25 -5.63 -7.71
CA PHE A 58 -13.29 -6.25 -6.89
C PHE A 58 -14.56 -5.39 -6.79
N ASN A 59 -14.43 -4.06 -6.66
CA ASN A 59 -15.58 -3.16 -6.64
C ASN A 59 -16.36 -3.19 -7.96
N ASP A 60 -15.67 -3.32 -9.11
CA ASP A 60 -16.30 -3.47 -10.42
C ASP A 60 -17.10 -4.78 -10.51
N GLY A 61 -16.72 -5.80 -9.73
CA GLY A 61 -17.47 -7.04 -9.53
C GLY A 61 -18.51 -6.97 -8.41
N GLU A 62 -18.87 -5.77 -7.94
CA GLU A 62 -19.86 -5.51 -6.89
C GLU A 62 -19.50 -6.07 -5.50
N TYR A 63 -18.21 -6.34 -5.25
CA TYR A 63 -17.74 -6.76 -3.93
C TYR A 63 -17.53 -5.56 -3.00
N HIS A 64 -17.91 -5.72 -1.72
CA HIS A 64 -17.52 -4.78 -0.67
C HIS A 64 -16.06 -4.97 -0.31
N THR A 65 -15.23 -3.96 -0.54
CA THR A 65 -13.80 -3.99 -0.21
C THR A 65 -13.50 -3.15 1.03
N ALA A 66 -12.61 -3.66 1.88
CA ALA A 66 -12.10 -2.96 3.05
C ALA A 66 -10.60 -3.24 3.20
N TYR A 67 -9.86 -2.26 3.74
CA TYR A 67 -8.45 -2.43 4.06
C TYR A 67 -8.24 -2.33 5.57
N ILE A 68 -7.63 -3.36 6.16
CA ILE A 68 -7.35 -3.42 7.60
C ILE A 68 -5.86 -3.67 7.80
N GLY A 69 -5.18 -2.75 8.48
CA GLY A 69 -3.76 -2.87 8.83
C GLY A 69 -2.91 -1.70 8.34
N LYS A 70 -1.61 -1.94 8.13
CA LYS A 70 -0.63 -0.91 7.77
C LYS A 70 -0.79 -0.49 6.31
N TRP A 71 -1.21 0.75 6.04
CA TRP A 71 -1.40 1.26 4.67
C TRP A 71 -0.08 1.50 3.93
N HIS A 72 0.67 2.53 4.31
CA HIS A 72 1.99 2.89 3.75
C HIS A 72 2.02 3.07 2.22
N LEU A 73 0.94 3.61 1.63
CA LEU A 73 0.86 4.00 0.21
C LEU A 73 0.42 5.47 -0.02
N TYR A 74 0.20 6.23 1.05
CA TYR A 74 -0.18 7.65 1.00
C TYR A 74 1.03 8.60 0.92
N GLY A 75 2.25 8.05 0.85
CA GLY A 75 3.47 8.85 0.83
C GLY A 75 3.70 9.69 2.11
N SER A 76 4.67 10.61 2.02
CA SER A 76 4.82 11.71 2.99
C SER A 76 3.75 12.77 2.70
N PRO A 77 3.14 13.43 3.71
CA PRO A 77 2.15 14.50 3.51
C PRO A 77 2.67 15.66 2.64
N ASP A 78 3.99 15.82 2.53
CA ASP A 78 4.63 16.86 1.71
C ASP A 78 5.02 16.36 0.30
N GLY A 79 4.76 15.08 -0.04
CA GLY A 79 5.18 14.45 -1.30
C GLY A 79 6.69 14.29 -1.48
N LEU A 80 7.48 14.65 -0.47
CA LEU A 80 8.93 14.57 -0.47
C LEU A 80 9.41 13.26 0.16
N CYS A 81 10.36 12.60 -0.48
CA CYS A 81 11.19 11.55 0.15
C CYS A 81 12.22 12.20 1.10
N ALA A 82 11.75 13.04 2.02
CA ALA A 82 12.56 13.61 3.08
C ALA A 82 12.36 12.79 4.36
N ARG A 83 13.37 12.78 5.24
CA ARG A 83 13.20 12.27 6.60
C ARG A 83 12.02 13.02 7.22
N ARG A 84 10.96 12.32 7.67
CA ARG A 84 9.86 12.93 8.45
C ARG A 84 10.50 13.78 9.54
N SER A 85 10.53 15.10 9.35
CA SER A 85 10.76 16.03 10.43
C SER A 85 9.59 15.80 11.36
N LEU A 86 9.87 15.32 12.57
CA LEU A 86 8.88 15.31 13.65
C LEU A 86 8.15 16.66 13.61
N PRO A 87 6.81 16.70 13.70
CA PRO A 87 6.13 17.96 13.72
C PRO A 87 6.73 18.75 14.89
N ALA A 88 7.40 19.86 14.57
CA ALA A 88 7.72 20.86 15.56
C ALA A 88 6.37 21.31 16.13
N ARG A 89 6.04 20.76 17.29
CA ARG A 89 5.01 21.16 18.25
C ARG A 89 3.99 22.18 17.71
N GLY A 90 2.82 21.68 17.34
CA GLY A 90 1.54 22.39 17.50
C GLY A 90 1.22 23.52 16.52
N ARG A 91 0.23 23.27 15.66
CA ARG A 91 -0.91 24.16 15.50
C ARG A 91 -2.12 23.35 15.02
N LEU A 92 -2.98 22.95 15.96
CA LEU A 92 -4.34 22.52 15.64
C LEU A 92 -5.03 23.69 14.94
N ALA A 93 -5.50 23.48 13.70
CA ALA A 93 -6.44 24.40 13.07
C ALA A 93 -7.78 24.30 13.81
N PRO A 94 -8.48 25.42 14.06
CA PRO A 94 -9.71 25.41 14.84
C PRO A 94 -10.81 24.67 14.07
N ALA A 95 -11.47 23.72 14.74
CA ALA A 95 -12.70 23.11 14.26
C ALA A 95 -13.76 24.22 14.08
N ARG A 96 -14.36 24.29 12.89
CA ARG A 96 -15.56 25.11 12.68
C ARG A 96 -16.75 24.40 13.32
N LEU A 97 -17.46 25.13 14.17
CA LEU A 97 -18.80 24.82 14.67
C LEU A 97 -19.83 24.90 13.54
#